data_AF-A0A3D5YFC4-F1
#
_entry.id   AF-A0A3D5YFC4-F1
#
_cell.length_a   1.000
_cell.length_b   1.000
_cell.length_c   1.000
_cell.angle_alpha   90.00
_cell.angle_beta   90.00
_cell.angle_gamma   90.00
#
_symmetry.space_group_name_H-M   'P 1'
#
loop_
_entity.id
_entity.type
_entity.pdbx_description
1 polymer ?
#
loop_
_entity_poly.entity_id
_entity_poly.type
_entity_poly.pdbx_seq_one_letter_code
_entity_poly.pdbx_strand_id
1 'polypeptide(L)'
;MYYTIEPKFDGLSVELIYKKGRLDQAITRGDGRVGEDITTNVKTIKNIPQKLKHPIDIAVRGEIMMPKSVWKELNKEREEDGEIPFANTRNATSGSIKLLDSKEVAKRKLACFVYDVLQYSDETINLESL
;
A
#
# COMPACT_ATOMS: atom_id res chain seq x y z
N MET A 1 -12.52 -30.91 3.24
CA MET A 1 -12.51 -29.60 2.55
C MET A 1 -11.87 -28.62 3.50
N TYR A 2 -10.84 -27.90 3.07
CA TYR A 2 -10.12 -26.94 3.92
C TYR A 2 -10.44 -25.52 3.47
N TYR A 3 -10.66 -24.64 4.42
CA TYR A 3 -10.86 -23.21 4.19
C TYR A 3 -9.79 -22.44 4.94
N THR A 4 -9.24 -21.43 4.31
CA THR A 4 -8.40 -20.41 4.96
C THR A 4 -9.28 -19.20 5.24
N ILE A 5 -9.28 -18.74 6.50
CA ILE A 5 -10.09 -17.59 6.94
C ILE A 5 -9.13 -16.50 7.36
N GLU A 6 -9.26 -15.33 6.74
CA GLU A 6 -8.43 -14.16 7.03
C GLU A 6 -9.31 -12.93 7.32
N PRO A 7 -8.88 -12.03 8.22
CA PRO A 7 -9.57 -10.77 8.43
C PRO A 7 -9.58 -9.93 7.16
N LYS A 8 -10.76 -9.41 6.80
CA LYS A 8 -10.85 -8.41 5.74
C LYS A 8 -10.41 -7.05 6.28
N PHE A 9 -9.21 -6.62 5.91
CA PHE A 9 -8.75 -5.27 6.21
C PHE A 9 -9.54 -4.21 5.40
N ASP A 10 -9.73 -3.03 6.00
CA ASP A 10 -10.47 -1.91 5.41
C ASP A 10 -9.53 -0.73 5.19
N GLY A 11 -8.80 -0.77 4.07
CA GLY A 11 -7.80 0.22 3.71
C GLY A 11 -7.85 0.56 2.22
N LEU A 12 -6.67 0.68 1.63
CA LEU A 12 -6.50 0.88 0.20
C LEU A 12 -5.78 -0.31 -0.41
N SER A 13 -6.44 -1.01 -1.34
CA SER A 13 -5.84 -2.11 -2.10
C SER A 13 -4.71 -1.60 -2.99
N VAL A 14 -3.56 -2.26 -2.89
CA VAL A 14 -2.34 -1.97 -3.64
C VAL A 14 -1.79 -3.24 -4.27
N GLU A 15 -1.22 -3.10 -5.44
CA GLU A 15 -0.40 -4.10 -6.10
C GLU A 15 1.06 -3.70 -5.97
N LEU A 16 1.90 -4.61 -5.46
CA LEU A 16 3.33 -4.41 -5.30
C LEU A 16 4.07 -5.31 -6.30
N ILE A 17 4.79 -4.70 -7.23
CA ILE A 17 5.51 -5.38 -8.29
C ILE A 17 6.99 -5.36 -7.95
N TYR A 18 7.57 -6.54 -7.84
CA TYR A 18 9.00 -6.74 -7.63
C TYR A 18 9.63 -7.33 -8.89
N LYS A 19 10.77 -6.77 -9.28
CA LYS A 19 11.65 -7.32 -10.32
C LYS A 19 13.00 -7.66 -9.73
N LYS A 20 13.46 -8.88 -9.96
CA LYS A 20 14.70 -9.46 -9.41
C LYS A 20 14.79 -9.22 -7.90
N GLY A 21 13.64 -9.39 -7.23
CA GLY A 21 13.45 -9.17 -5.81
C GLY A 21 13.51 -7.71 -5.35
N ARG A 22 13.49 -6.70 -6.22
CA ARG A 22 13.46 -5.28 -5.84
C ARG A 22 12.11 -4.67 -6.14
N LEU A 23 11.58 -3.85 -5.23
CA LEU A 23 10.33 -3.14 -5.45
C LEU A 23 10.49 -2.19 -6.63
N ASP A 24 9.82 -2.51 -7.73
CA ASP A 24 9.88 -1.78 -9.00
C ASP A 24 8.76 -0.76 -9.04
N GLN A 25 7.53 -1.21 -8.78
CA GLN A 25 6.33 -0.40 -8.90
C GLN A 25 5.30 -0.74 -7.82
N ALA A 26 4.49 0.25 -7.45
CA ALA A 26 3.30 0.06 -6.63
C ALA A 26 2.10 0.82 -7.22
N ILE A 27 1.03 0.08 -7.48
CA ILE A 27 -0.14 0.59 -8.21
C ILE A 27 -1.39 0.42 -7.35
N THR A 28 -2.21 1.47 -7.23
CA THR A 28 -3.51 1.34 -6.58
C THR A 28 -4.46 0.51 -7.43
N ARG A 29 -5.44 -0.18 -6.83
CA ARG A 29 -6.42 -0.95 -7.63
C ARG A 29 -7.21 -0.10 -8.63
N GLY A 30 -7.52 1.16 -8.29
CA GLY A 30 -8.39 2.02 -9.10
C GLY A 30 -9.76 1.37 -9.38
N ASP A 31 -10.19 1.37 -10.64
CA ASP A 31 -11.40 0.68 -11.13
C ASP A 31 -11.18 -0.82 -11.45
N GLY A 32 -9.97 -1.33 -11.18
CA GLY A 32 -9.55 -2.69 -11.51
C GLY A 32 -8.91 -2.84 -12.90
N ARG A 33 -8.82 -1.77 -13.68
CA ARG A 33 -8.10 -1.72 -14.97
C ARG A 33 -7.01 -0.66 -14.98
N VAL A 34 -7.28 0.52 -14.42
CA VAL A 34 -6.32 1.63 -14.36
C VAL A 34 -6.13 2.05 -12.91
N GLY A 35 -4.91 1.90 -12.42
CA GLY A 35 -4.48 2.35 -11.11
C GLY A 35 -3.55 3.56 -11.18
N GLU A 36 -3.50 4.32 -10.09
CA GLU A 36 -2.49 5.36 -9.90
C GLU A 36 -1.17 4.74 -9.43
N ASP A 37 -0.06 5.17 -10.02
CA ASP A 37 1.29 4.86 -9.56
C ASP A 37 1.59 5.64 -8.27
N ILE A 38 1.76 4.91 -7.17
CA ILE A 38 2.06 5.44 -5.84
C ILE A 38 3.42 4.96 -5.33
N THR A 39 4.32 4.53 -6.23
CA THR A 39 5.59 3.89 -5.90
C THR A 39 6.43 4.72 -4.94
N THR A 40 6.58 6.02 -5.19
CA THR A 40 7.37 6.93 -4.33
C THR A 40 6.84 6.96 -2.89
N ASN A 41 5.52 6.99 -2.73
CA ASN A 41 4.86 7.06 -1.43
C ASN A 41 4.89 5.70 -0.71
N VAL A 42 4.68 4.61 -1.46
CA VAL A 42 4.76 3.24 -0.94
C VAL A 42 6.16 2.89 -0.43
N LYS A 43 7.22 3.43 -1.06
CA LYS A 43 8.61 3.26 -0.59
C LYS A 43 8.87 3.81 0.82
N THR A 44 7.98 4.65 1.34
CA THR A 44 8.06 5.19 2.71
C THR A 44 7.44 4.28 3.78
N ILE A 45 6.69 3.25 3.36
CA ILE A 45 6.01 2.32 4.26
C ILE A 45 7.01 1.30 4.79
N LYS A 46 7.32 1.38 6.08
CA LYS A 46 8.43 0.65 6.71
C LYS A 46 8.34 -0.86 6.59
N ASN A 47 7.15 -1.44 6.61
CA ASN A 47 6.96 -2.89 6.58
C ASN A 47 6.85 -3.45 5.15
N ILE A 48 6.99 -2.61 4.12
CA ILE A 48 7.14 -3.06 2.73
C ILE A 48 8.64 -3.20 2.44
N PRO A 49 9.13 -4.42 2.16
CA PRO A 49 10.54 -4.62 1.87
C PRO A 49 10.92 -3.93 0.56
N GLN A 50 11.99 -3.16 0.54
CA GLN A 50 12.55 -2.61 -0.70
C GLN A 50 13.27 -3.69 -1.53
N LYS A 51 13.70 -4.76 -0.86
CA LYS A 51 14.35 -5.92 -1.45
C LYS A 51 13.88 -7.20 -0.74
N LEU A 52 13.44 -8.18 -1.50
CA LEU A 52 13.10 -9.54 -1.07
C LEU A 52 14.36 -10.36 -0.84
N LYS A 53 14.22 -11.47 -0.09
CA LYS A 53 15.32 -12.41 0.17
C LYS A 53 15.79 -13.13 -1.10
N HIS A 54 14.87 -13.37 -2.04
CA HIS A 54 15.14 -14.04 -3.30
C HIS A 54 15.00 -13.06 -4.47
N PRO A 55 15.86 -13.15 -5.50
CA PRO A 55 15.78 -12.31 -6.69
C PRO A 55 14.69 -12.84 -7.65
N ILE A 56 13.44 -12.77 -7.24
CA ILE A 56 12.26 -13.25 -7.98
C ILE A 56 11.49 -12.09 -8.60
N ASP A 57 10.84 -12.35 -9.73
CA ASP A 57 9.85 -11.44 -10.29
C ASP A 57 8.47 -11.86 -9.79
N ILE A 58 7.79 -10.96 -9.08
CA ILE A 58 6.53 -11.26 -8.40
C ILE A 58 5.65 -10.01 -8.28
N ALA A 59 4.36 -10.17 -8.56
CA ALA A 59 3.31 -9.21 -8.27
C ALA A 59 2.44 -9.76 -7.14
N VAL A 60 2.33 -9.01 -6.04
CA VAL A 60 1.50 -9.37 -4.89
C VAL A 60 0.44 -8.32 -4.63
N ARG A 61 -0.69 -8.75 -4.08
CA ARG A 61 -1.74 -7.85 -3.64
C ARG A 61 -1.74 -7.71 -2.13
N GLY A 62 -1.89 -6.46 -1.70
CA GLY A 62 -2.02 -6.12 -0.29
C GLY A 62 -3.02 -5.00 -0.04
N GLU A 63 -3.18 -4.69 1.24
CA GLU A 63 -3.99 -3.58 1.73
C GLU A 63 -3.09 -2.62 2.51
N ILE A 64 -3.00 -1.37 2.06
CA ILE A 64 -2.39 -0.29 2.83
C ILE A 64 -3.41 0.22 3.85
N MET A 65 -2.99 0.45 5.08
CA MET A 65 -3.85 0.92 6.17
C MET A 65 -3.12 1.85 7.13
N MET A 66 -3.87 2.78 7.71
CA MET A 66 -3.42 3.63 8.80
C MET A 66 -3.76 2.99 10.14
N PRO A 67 -2.77 2.83 11.05
CA PRO A 67 -3.03 2.37 12.41
C PRO A 67 -4.00 3.31 13.14
N LYS A 68 -4.92 2.74 13.94
CA LYS A 68 -5.95 3.53 14.66
C LYS A 68 -5.35 4.60 15.58
N SER A 69 -4.21 4.34 16.21
CA SER A 69 -3.51 5.33 17.06
C SER A 69 -3.04 6.53 16.25
N VAL A 70 -2.41 6.28 15.10
CA VAL A 70 -1.91 7.33 14.20
C VAL A 70 -3.06 8.13 13.59
N TRP A 71 -4.17 7.47 13.27
CA TRP A 71 -5.39 8.17 12.81
C TRP A 71 -5.97 9.10 13.87
N LYS A 72 -5.98 8.68 15.15
CA LYS A 72 -6.42 9.55 16.26
C LYS A 72 -5.50 10.75 16.46
N GLU A 73 -4.18 10.54 16.41
CA GLU A 73 -3.18 11.60 16.45
C GLU A 73 -3.40 12.60 15.30
N LEU A 74 -3.55 12.09 14.08
CA LEU A 74 -3.80 12.89 12.89
C LEU A 74 -5.10 13.71 13.00
N ASN A 75 -6.20 13.12 13.44
CA ASN A 75 -7.45 13.87 13.59
C ASN A 75 -7.33 14.96 14.65
N LYS A 76 -6.59 14.71 15.75
CA LYS A 76 -6.33 15.73 16.76
C LYS A 76 -5.54 16.91 16.17
N GLU A 77 -4.47 16.64 15.42
CA GLU A 77 -3.70 17.69 14.71
C GLU A 77 -4.60 18.50 13.78
N ARG A 78 -5.45 17.82 12.99
CA ARG A 78 -6.40 18.47 12.08
C ARG A 78 -7.40 19.37 12.81
N GLU A 79 -7.95 18.90 13.92
CA GLU A 79 -8.87 19.68 14.74
C GLU A 79 -8.19 20.93 15.34
N GLU A 80 -6.94 20.81 15.80
CA GLU A 80 -6.14 21.93 16.30
C GLU A 80 -5.84 22.96 15.20
N ASP A 81 -5.67 22.50 13.96
CA ASP A 81 -5.47 23.35 12.78
C ASP A 81 -6.79 23.88 12.17
N GLY A 82 -7.95 23.55 12.75
CA GLY A 82 -9.27 23.95 12.26
C GLY A 82 -9.74 23.22 11.00
N GLU A 83 -9.07 22.13 10.63
CA GLU A 83 -9.43 21.27 9.52
C GLU A 83 -10.48 20.21 9.89
N ILE A 84 -11.21 19.72 8.90
CA ILE A 84 -12.18 18.64 9.09
C ILE A 84 -11.43 17.32 9.38
N PRO A 85 -11.73 16.60 10.47
CA PRO A 85 -11.14 15.31 10.77
C PRO A 85 -11.59 14.25 9.75
N PHE A 86 -10.73 13.25 9.50
CA PHE A 86 -11.10 12.12 8.67
C PHE A 86 -12.16 11.26 9.36
N ALA A 87 -13.23 10.92 8.64
CA ALA A 87 -14.35 10.13 9.16
C ALA A 87 -13.96 8.71 9.61
N ASN A 88 -12.95 8.11 8.98
CA ASN A 88 -12.46 6.77 9.30
C ASN A 88 -11.00 6.59 8.82
N THR A 89 -10.38 5.49 9.25
CA THR A 89 -9.00 5.12 8.91
C THR A 89 -8.80 4.88 7.41
N ARG A 90 -9.82 4.39 6.69
CA ARG A 90 -9.76 4.15 5.25
C ARG A 90 -9.60 5.45 4.48
N ASN A 91 -10.41 6.45 4.80
CA ASN A 91 -10.34 7.79 4.20
C ASN A 91 -9.01 8.46 4.52
N ALA A 92 -8.55 8.37 5.77
CA ALA A 92 -7.25 8.90 6.17
C ALA A 92 -6.10 8.23 5.40
N THR A 93 -6.18 6.91 5.19
CA THR A 93 -5.18 6.16 4.41
C THR A 93 -5.16 6.60 2.96
N SER A 94 -6.34 6.62 2.31
CA SER A 94 -6.49 7.00 0.89
C SER A 94 -6.05 8.44 0.63
N GLY A 95 -6.40 9.38 1.51
CA GLY A 95 -5.93 10.76 1.42
C GLY A 95 -4.42 10.88 1.65
N SER A 96 -3.89 10.14 2.64
CA SER A 96 -2.47 10.19 3.00
C SER A 96 -1.55 9.65 1.91
N ILE A 97 -1.86 8.50 1.33
CA ILE A 97 -0.96 7.85 0.36
C ILE A 97 -0.89 8.59 -0.98
N LYS A 98 -1.82 9.52 -1.24
CA LYS A 98 -1.88 10.35 -2.45
C LYS A 98 -1.28 11.74 -2.27
N LEU A 99 -0.71 12.05 -1.10
CA LEU A 99 -0.01 13.32 -0.91
C LEU A 99 1.18 13.41 -1.87
N LEU A 100 1.41 14.62 -2.40
CA LEU A 100 2.50 14.88 -3.36
C LEU A 100 3.88 14.75 -2.72
N ASP A 101 4.01 15.14 -1.45
CA ASP A 101 5.27 15.00 -0.70
C ASP A 101 5.30 13.66 0.05
N SER A 102 6.14 12.74 -0.43
CA SER A 102 6.41 11.45 0.21
C SER A 102 6.89 11.57 1.66
N LYS A 103 7.53 12.68 2.05
CA LYS A 103 7.93 12.90 3.44
C LYS A 103 6.72 13.06 4.37
N GLU A 104 5.65 13.68 3.89
CA GLU A 104 4.40 13.76 4.64
C GLU A 104 3.76 12.38 4.74
N VAL A 105 3.78 11.57 3.68
CA VAL A 105 3.31 10.18 3.73
C VAL A 105 4.08 9.36 4.77
N ALA A 106 5.41 9.51 4.83
CA ALA A 106 6.24 8.80 5.80
C ALA A 106 5.84 9.08 7.26
N LYS A 107 5.41 10.32 7.58
CA LYS A 107 4.92 10.69 8.91
C LYS A 107 3.62 9.98 9.30
N ARG A 108 2.82 9.56 8.31
CA ARG A 108 1.53 8.87 8.51
C ARG A 108 1.67 7.43 8.98
N LYS A 109 2.91 6.90 9.06
CA LYS A 109 3.23 5.56 9.61
C LYS A 109 2.27 4.48 9.08
N LEU A 110 1.97 4.53 7.78
CA LEU A 110 1.11 3.55 7.12
C LEU A 110 1.75 2.16 7.23
N ALA A 111 0.93 1.13 7.12
CA ALA A 111 1.36 -0.27 7.07
C ALA A 111 0.67 -0.98 5.90
N CYS A 112 1.29 -2.03 5.39
CA CYS A 112 0.71 -2.89 4.37
C CYS A 112 0.58 -4.33 4.84
N PHE A 113 -0.54 -4.98 4.55
CA PHE A 113 -0.73 -6.42 4.73
C PHE A 113 -0.91 -7.09 3.38
N VAL A 114 -0.02 -8.02 3.02
CA VAL A 114 -0.07 -8.79 1.76
C VAL A 114 -0.86 -10.07 1.99
N TYR A 115 -1.79 -10.38 1.09
CA TYR A 115 -2.72 -11.51 1.24
C TYR A 115 -2.89 -12.36 -0.03
N ASP A 116 -2.37 -11.91 -1.18
CA ASP A 116 -2.50 -12.68 -2.42
C ASP A 116 -1.28 -12.53 -3.33
N VAL A 117 -1.01 -13.56 -4.11
CA VAL A 117 0.02 -13.59 -5.15
C VAL A 117 -0.69 -13.57 -6.49
N LEU A 118 -0.53 -12.48 -7.24
CA LEU A 118 -1.20 -12.30 -8.52
C LEU A 118 -0.44 -13.00 -9.64
N GLN A 119 0.87 -12.87 -9.63
CA GLN A 119 1.77 -13.49 -10.59
C GLN A 119 3.14 -13.68 -9.96
N TYR A 120 3.81 -14.79 -10.26
CA TYR A 120 5.21 -14.97 -9.96
C TYR A 120 5.86 -15.75 -11.10
N SER A 121 7.16 -15.53 -11.28
CA SER A 121 7.96 -16.28 -12.24
C SER A 121 9.39 -16.38 -11.74
N ASP A 122 9.99 -17.56 -11.91
CA ASP A 122 11.42 -17.76 -11.70
C ASP A 122 12.26 -17.14 -12.84
N GLU A 123 11.60 -16.75 -13.94
CA GLU A 123 12.12 -15.98 -15.07
C GLU A 123 11.56 -14.53 -15.06
N THR A 124 12.19 -13.57 -15.75
CA THR A 124 11.81 -12.14 -15.63
C THR A 124 10.38 -11.86 -16.14
N ILE A 125 9.50 -11.20 -15.37
CA ILE A 125 8.12 -10.85 -15.78
C ILE A 125 8.17 -9.70 -16.80
N ASN A 126 7.56 -9.92 -17.98
CA ASN A 126 7.30 -8.85 -18.95
C ASN A 126 5.99 -8.14 -18.60
N LEU A 127 6.06 -6.84 -18.28
CA LEU A 127 4.91 -6.04 -17.84
C LEU A 127 3.97 -5.61 -18.98
N GLU A 128 4.31 -5.88 -20.25
CA GLU A 128 3.51 -5.48 -21.41
C GLU A 128 2.24 -6.33 -21.62
N SER A 129 1.99 -7.35 -20.78
CA SER A 129 0.80 -8.20 -20.84
C SER A 129 -0.25 -7.89 -19.77
N LEU A 130 -0.09 -6.80 -19.02
CA LEU A 130 -1.07 -6.26 -18.06
C LEU A 130 -1.93 -5.17 -18.71
#